data_AF-A0A0C5W1H4-F1
#
_entry.id   AF-A0A0C5W1H4-F1
#
_cell.length_a   1.000
_cell.length_b   1.000
_cell.length_c   1.000
_cell.angle_alpha   90.00
_cell.angle_beta   90.00
_cell.angle_gamma   90.00
#
_symmetry.space_group_name_H-M   'P 1'
#
loop_
_entity.id
_entity.type
_entity.pdbx_description
1 polymer ?
#
loop_
_entity_poly.entity_id
_entity_poly.type
_entity_poly.pdbx_seq_one_letter_code
_entity_poly.pdbx_strand_id
1 'polypeptide(L)'
;MVSSKLVLTISSKLMPWLIMVVVVLAARWAALATWAFISPPPEVLVPVLKTDSSMRTSNTANDVGSRLPGAHLFGEAKEEVPVETAVIEDAPDTRLSLELQGVFATEDPMLGTAVIAKKKADGEYFHVNDDIFGQAKLVQVFEDRVILERNRQHETLRFEERPSDQTFVSSGRMNDDIVDQRENDNSSPMEQAVENMVSSIRDEAMNDPQGLVNRMGLEVTDDGYRVTRRARQLMALGLRAGDVVVAVNDNPVGNISQDQSMVDQVIAGGDVKIEIQRGSRRFTIYHSIPRF
;
A
#
# COMPACT_ATOMS: atom_id res chain seq x y z
N MET A 1 16.35 -42.13 51.71
CA MET A 1 16.97 -41.11 52.60
C MET A 1 18.37 -41.61 52.88
N VAL A 2 19.49 -40.95 52.55
CA VAL A 2 19.84 -39.53 52.59
C VAL A 2 20.95 -39.28 51.55
N SER A 3 20.80 -38.27 50.69
CA SER A 3 21.87 -37.82 49.79
C SER A 3 22.92 -37.00 50.55
N SER A 4 24.17 -37.44 50.46
CA SER A 4 25.36 -36.81 51.01
C SER A 4 25.62 -35.44 50.36
N LYS A 5 25.51 -34.37 51.15
CA LYS A 5 25.90 -33.00 50.75
C LYS A 5 27.42 -32.88 50.84
N LEU A 6 28.09 -32.83 49.69
CA LEU A 6 29.48 -32.40 49.56
C LEU A 6 29.51 -30.87 49.69
N VAL A 7 29.62 -30.37 50.92
CA VAL A 7 29.89 -28.96 51.19
C VAL A 7 31.40 -28.77 51.06
N LEU A 8 31.82 -28.14 49.96
CA LEU A 8 33.19 -27.71 49.73
C LEU A 8 33.54 -26.64 50.78
N THR A 9 34.27 -27.00 51.83
CA THR A 9 34.78 -26.05 52.83
C THR A 9 35.96 -25.27 52.25
N ILE A 10 35.64 -24.23 51.49
CA ILE A 10 36.63 -23.28 50.95
C ILE A 10 37.21 -22.50 52.14
N SER A 11 38.54 -22.50 52.27
CA SER A 11 39.23 -21.84 53.39
C SER A 11 38.85 -20.35 53.45
N SER A 12 38.60 -19.83 54.66
CA SER A 12 38.14 -18.45 54.89
C SER A 12 39.10 -17.36 54.39
N LYS A 13 40.36 -17.72 54.07
CA LYS A 13 41.34 -16.84 53.43
C LYS A 13 41.21 -16.78 51.90
N LEU A 14 40.66 -17.81 51.26
CA LEU A 14 40.46 -17.87 49.80
C LEU A 14 39.14 -17.24 49.35
N MET A 15 38.16 -17.17 50.25
CA MET A 15 36.84 -16.58 50.00
C MET A 15 36.87 -15.12 49.50
N PRO A 16 37.63 -14.17 50.10
CA PRO A 16 37.69 -12.80 49.58
C PRO A 16 38.33 -12.72 48.19
N TRP A 17 39.30 -13.60 47.91
CA TRP A 17 39.98 -13.63 46.61
C TRP A 17 39.07 -14.17 45.51
N LEU A 18 38.27 -15.19 45.81
CA LEU A 18 37.27 -15.74 44.91
C LEU A 18 36.15 -14.72 44.62
N ILE A 19 35.67 -14.00 45.63
CA ILE A 19 34.71 -12.89 45.45
C ILE A 19 35.31 -11.81 44.55
N MET A 20 36.57 -11.43 44.77
CA MET A 20 37.23 -10.42 43.95
C MET A 20 37.32 -10.85 42.48
N VAL A 21 37.67 -12.11 42.20
CA VAL A 21 37.70 -12.66 40.84
C VAL A 21 36.32 -12.63 40.18
N VAL A 22 35.27 -13.01 40.90
CA VAL A 22 33.89 -12.98 40.38
C VAL A 22 33.44 -11.55 40.09
N VAL A 23 33.77 -10.59 40.96
CA VAL A 23 33.45 -9.16 40.75
C VAL A 23 34.18 -8.61 39.52
N VAL A 24 35.46 -8.95 39.33
CA VAL A 24 36.23 -8.51 38.15
C VAL A 24 35.67 -9.12 36.86
N LEU A 25 35.27 -10.39 36.89
CA LEU A 25 34.59 -11.03 35.75
C LEU A 25 33.27 -10.34 35.44
N ALA A 26 32.41 -10.12 36.44
CA ALA A 26 31.13 -9.45 36.25
C ALA A 26 31.30 -8.03 35.69
N ALA A 27 32.26 -7.26 36.19
CA ALA A 27 32.58 -5.93 35.68
C ALA A 27 33.05 -5.96 34.22
N ARG A 28 33.85 -6.95 33.82
CA ARG A 28 34.29 -7.13 32.42
C ARG A 28 33.12 -7.44 31.49
N TRP A 29 32.21 -8.33 31.90
CA TRP A 29 31.02 -8.66 31.12
C TRP A 29 30.08 -7.47 30.96
N ALA A 30 29.86 -6.71 32.04
CA ALA A 30 29.07 -5.49 32.01
C ALA A 30 29.68 -4.46 31.05
N ALA A 31 31.01 -4.26 31.07
CA ALA A 31 31.67 -3.36 30.13
C ALA A 31 31.46 -3.79 28.67
N LEU A 32 31.62 -5.08 28.34
CA LEU A 32 31.38 -5.57 26.97
C LEU A 32 29.92 -5.37 26.53
N ALA A 33 28.96 -5.63 27.41
CA ALA A 33 27.54 -5.44 27.12
C ALA A 33 27.18 -3.95 26.93
N THR A 34 27.74 -3.07 27.77
CA THR A 34 27.57 -1.61 27.62
C THR A 34 28.15 -1.12 26.30
N TRP A 35 29.36 -1.56 25.93
CA TRP A 35 29.98 -1.17 24.65
C TRP A 35 29.22 -1.73 23.44
N ALA A 36 28.60 -2.91 23.53
CA ALA A 36 27.77 -3.45 22.45
C ALA A 36 26.47 -2.68 22.24
N PHE A 37 25.88 -2.10 23.29
CA PHE A 37 24.60 -1.38 23.21
C PHE A 37 24.77 0.10 22.82
N ILE A 38 25.92 0.70 23.14
CA ILE A 38 26.20 2.12 22.86
C ILE A 38 26.92 2.35 21.52
N SER A 39 27.51 1.31 20.93
CA SER A 39 28.29 1.48 19.69
C SER A 39 27.36 1.81 18.51
N PRO A 40 27.54 2.96 17.85
CA PRO A 40 26.81 3.28 16.63
C PRO A 40 27.11 2.24 15.54
N PRO A 41 26.18 2.00 14.60
CA PRO A 41 26.40 1.06 13.50
C PRO A 41 27.69 1.43 12.74
N PRO A 42 28.48 0.43 12.28
CA PRO A 42 29.75 0.68 11.64
C PRO A 42 29.54 1.64 10.46
N GLU A 43 30.30 2.72 10.44
CA GLU A 43 30.29 3.68 9.34
C GLU A 43 30.59 2.92 8.05
N VAL A 44 29.60 2.89 7.16
CA VAL A 44 29.75 2.30 5.83
C VAL A 44 30.78 3.17 5.12
N LEU A 45 31.97 2.59 4.88
CA LEU A 45 33.05 3.23 4.14
C LEU A 45 32.57 3.47 2.70
N VAL A 46 31.98 4.64 2.46
CA VAL A 46 31.78 5.13 1.10
C VAL A 46 33.19 5.37 0.52
N PRO A 47 33.54 4.75 -0.61
CA PRO A 47 34.84 4.99 -1.23
C PRO A 47 34.92 6.47 -1.63
N VAL A 48 35.80 7.21 -0.95
CA VAL A 48 36.16 8.56 -1.39
C VAL A 48 36.91 8.43 -2.71
N LEU A 49 36.27 8.90 -3.78
CA LEU A 49 36.89 9.10 -5.07
C LEU A 49 38.02 10.13 -4.91
N LYS A 50 39.26 9.65 -4.76
CA LYS A 50 40.44 10.48 -4.95
C LYS A 50 40.49 10.84 -6.44
N THR A 51 40.08 12.06 -6.77
CA THR A 51 40.32 12.60 -8.10
C THR A 51 41.80 12.95 -8.19
N ASP A 52 42.60 12.00 -8.68
CA ASP A 52 43.94 12.30 -9.17
C ASP A 52 43.78 13.17 -10.42
N SER A 53 43.92 14.49 -10.22
CA SER A 53 44.01 15.47 -11.29
C SER A 53 45.42 15.38 -11.91
N SER A 54 45.67 14.29 -12.64
CA SER A 54 46.80 14.25 -13.56
C SER A 54 46.33 14.67 -14.95
N MET A 55 46.55 15.95 -15.26
CA MET A 55 46.43 16.46 -16.62
C MET A 55 47.34 15.65 -17.55
N ARG A 56 46.75 14.87 -18.46
CA ARG A 56 47.42 14.47 -19.71
C ARG A 56 46.50 14.69 -20.89
N THR A 57 46.87 15.70 -21.66
CA THR A 57 46.43 15.93 -23.04
C THR A 57 46.90 14.75 -23.91
N SER A 58 45.97 14.09 -24.58
CA SER A 58 46.17 13.50 -25.91
C SER A 58 44.84 12.99 -26.48
N ASN A 59 44.50 13.46 -27.68
CA ASN A 59 43.36 13.08 -28.52
C ASN A 59 43.18 11.55 -28.65
N THR A 60 42.35 10.94 -27.82
CA THR A 60 41.85 9.56 -28.01
C THR A 60 40.48 9.37 -27.37
N ALA A 61 39.57 10.33 -27.55
CA ALA A 61 38.26 10.33 -26.89
C ALA A 61 37.24 9.32 -27.49
N ASN A 62 37.51 8.72 -28.65
CA ASN A 62 36.55 7.84 -29.33
C ASN A 62 36.87 6.33 -29.28
N ASP A 63 38.03 5.90 -28.77
CA ASP A 63 38.38 4.46 -28.75
C ASP A 63 38.18 3.78 -27.38
N VAL A 64 37.99 4.57 -26.33
CA VAL A 64 37.82 4.03 -24.97
C VAL A 64 36.36 3.61 -24.75
N GLY A 65 35.39 4.41 -25.22
CA GLY A 65 33.95 4.14 -25.02
C GLY A 65 33.42 2.88 -25.72
N SER A 66 34.04 2.46 -26.82
CA SER A 66 33.63 1.26 -27.58
C SER A 66 34.20 -0.05 -27.03
N ARG A 67 35.17 0.01 -26.09
CA ARG A 67 35.85 -1.17 -25.52
C ARG A 67 35.41 -1.50 -24.09
N LEU A 68 34.67 -0.59 -23.45
CA LEU A 68 34.14 -0.77 -22.10
C LEU A 68 32.97 -1.78 -21.98
N PRO A 69 32.04 -1.92 -22.95
CA PRO A 69 30.87 -2.78 -22.77
C PRO A 69 31.19 -4.28 -22.63
N GLY A 70 32.30 -4.76 -23.20
CA GLY A 70 32.69 -6.17 -23.18
C GLY A 70 33.61 -6.58 -22.03
N ALA A 71 33.97 -5.64 -21.14
CA ALA A 71 34.96 -5.89 -20.10
C ALA A 71 34.38 -6.43 -18.79
N HIS A 72 33.05 -6.58 -18.68
CA HIS A 72 32.33 -7.17 -17.54
C HIS A 72 32.91 -6.73 -16.17
N LEU A 73 33.29 -5.46 -16.04
CA LEU A 73 34.13 -4.93 -14.95
C LEU A 73 33.43 -4.90 -13.58
N PHE A 74 32.14 -5.21 -13.57
CA PHE A 74 31.28 -5.24 -12.38
C PHE A 74 30.70 -6.65 -12.12
N GLY A 75 31.18 -7.66 -12.86
CA GLY A 75 30.59 -9.00 -12.90
C GLY A 75 29.35 -9.04 -13.78
N GLU A 76 29.09 -10.19 -14.39
CA GLU A 76 27.79 -10.46 -15.01
C GLU A 76 26.76 -10.66 -13.89
N ALA A 77 25.73 -9.82 -13.90
CA ALA A 77 24.49 -10.18 -13.25
C ALA A 77 24.02 -11.46 -13.94
N LYS A 78 24.08 -12.57 -13.20
CA LYS A 78 23.41 -13.79 -13.62
C LYS A 78 21.93 -13.41 -13.70
N GLU A 79 21.42 -13.22 -14.90
CA GLU A 79 19.99 -13.19 -15.15
C GLU A 79 19.47 -14.54 -14.64
N GLU A 80 18.92 -14.51 -13.42
CA GLU A 80 17.98 -15.52 -13.01
C GLU A 80 16.86 -15.42 -14.04
N VAL A 81 16.89 -16.34 -15.01
CA VAL A 81 15.82 -16.57 -15.97
C VAL A 81 14.53 -16.43 -15.18
N PRO A 82 13.68 -15.43 -15.49
CA PRO A 82 12.38 -15.31 -14.85
C PRO A 82 11.73 -16.68 -14.99
N VAL A 83 11.56 -17.38 -13.88
CA VAL A 83 10.75 -18.59 -13.88
C VAL A 83 9.39 -18.06 -14.22
N GLU A 84 9.01 -18.21 -15.49
CA GLU A 84 7.72 -17.89 -16.04
C GLU A 84 6.71 -18.55 -15.09
N THR A 85 6.18 -17.75 -14.18
CA THR A 85 5.30 -18.25 -13.14
C THR A 85 3.99 -18.44 -13.87
N ALA A 86 3.80 -19.67 -14.34
CA ALA A 86 2.66 -20.03 -15.16
C ALA A 86 1.38 -19.52 -14.49
N VAL A 87 0.61 -18.73 -15.23
CA VAL A 87 -0.68 -18.24 -14.77
C VAL A 87 -1.59 -19.46 -14.60
N ILE A 88 -2.10 -19.65 -13.38
CA ILE A 88 -2.90 -20.81 -13.02
C ILE A 88 -4.36 -20.42 -13.18
N GLU A 89 -4.90 -20.64 -14.38
CA GLU A 89 -6.27 -20.22 -14.71
C GLU A 89 -7.34 -21.23 -14.24
N ASP A 90 -7.00 -22.52 -14.21
CA ASP A 90 -7.93 -23.61 -13.90
C ASP A 90 -7.58 -24.29 -12.56
N ALA A 91 -8.17 -23.77 -11.47
CA ALA A 91 -8.17 -24.39 -10.15
C ALA A 91 -9.61 -24.64 -9.66
N PRO A 92 -9.88 -25.76 -8.95
CA PRO A 92 -11.22 -26.06 -8.44
C PRO A 92 -11.68 -25.02 -7.40
N ASP A 93 -13.00 -24.81 -7.27
CA ASP A 93 -13.53 -23.85 -6.30
C ASP A 93 -13.17 -24.22 -4.85
N THR A 94 -12.87 -23.21 -4.05
CA THR A 94 -12.48 -23.37 -2.65
C THR A 94 -13.64 -23.84 -1.80
N ARG A 95 -13.33 -24.68 -0.82
CA ARG A 95 -14.29 -25.12 0.21
C ARG A 95 -14.15 -24.33 1.51
N LEU A 96 -13.29 -23.32 1.53
CA LEU A 96 -13.11 -22.46 2.70
C LEU A 96 -14.36 -21.60 2.92
N SER A 97 -14.71 -21.37 4.19
CA SER A 97 -15.81 -20.45 4.55
C SER A 97 -15.35 -19.00 4.55
N LEU A 98 -14.83 -18.56 3.40
CA LEU A 98 -14.36 -17.21 3.12
C LEU A 98 -15.29 -16.54 2.11
N GLU A 99 -15.35 -15.22 2.17
CA GLU A 99 -16.15 -14.40 1.26
C GLU A 99 -15.21 -13.41 0.56
N LEU A 100 -15.17 -13.43 -0.77
CA LEU A 100 -14.47 -12.45 -1.57
C LEU A 100 -15.34 -11.20 -1.67
N GLN A 101 -14.88 -10.09 -1.08
CA GLN A 101 -15.62 -8.82 -1.06
C GLN A 101 -15.13 -7.83 -2.13
N GLY A 102 -13.87 -7.94 -2.55
CA GLY A 102 -13.30 -7.11 -3.60
C GLY A 102 -11.96 -7.64 -4.10
N VAL A 103 -11.62 -7.23 -5.32
CA VAL A 103 -10.31 -7.50 -5.95
C VAL A 103 -9.80 -6.22 -6.62
N PHE A 104 -8.49 -6.04 -6.56
CA PHE A 104 -7.75 -5.02 -7.28
C PHE A 104 -6.76 -5.77 -8.16
N ALA A 105 -7.23 -6.21 -9.32
CA ALA A 105 -6.42 -6.93 -10.29
C ALA A 105 -5.52 -5.96 -11.08
N THR A 106 -4.34 -6.44 -11.43
CA THR A 106 -3.38 -5.76 -12.31
C THR A 106 -3.15 -6.62 -13.55
N GLU A 107 -2.50 -6.07 -14.58
CA GLU A 107 -2.14 -6.85 -15.79
C GLU A 107 -1.34 -8.12 -15.43
N ASP A 108 -0.49 -8.03 -14.41
CA ASP A 108 0.16 -9.19 -13.79
C ASP A 108 -0.69 -9.71 -12.61
N PRO A 109 -1.27 -10.92 -12.68
CA PRO A 109 -2.07 -11.50 -11.59
C PRO A 109 -1.28 -11.69 -10.28
N MET A 110 0.05 -11.65 -10.32
CA MET A 110 0.92 -11.78 -9.15
C MET A 110 1.14 -10.48 -8.37
N LEU A 111 0.67 -9.34 -8.89
CA LEU A 111 0.80 -8.03 -8.23
C LEU A 111 -0.52 -7.48 -7.68
N GLY A 112 -1.62 -8.21 -7.86
CA GLY A 112 -2.94 -7.77 -7.42
C GLY A 112 -3.14 -7.86 -5.90
N THR A 113 -4.23 -7.26 -5.43
CA THR A 113 -4.64 -7.23 -4.02
C THR A 113 -6.10 -7.66 -3.89
N ALA A 114 -6.48 -8.30 -2.79
CA ALA A 114 -7.85 -8.75 -2.55
C ALA A 114 -8.37 -8.33 -1.16
N VAL A 115 -9.69 -8.11 -1.08
CA VAL A 115 -10.42 -7.92 0.18
C VAL A 115 -11.20 -9.19 0.47
N ILE A 116 -10.79 -9.91 1.51
CA ILE A 116 -11.35 -11.22 1.86
C ILE A 116 -11.86 -11.15 3.30
N ALA A 117 -13.07 -11.66 3.53
CA ALA A 117 -13.69 -11.75 4.85
C ALA A 117 -13.88 -13.20 5.29
N LYS A 118 -13.90 -13.41 6.60
CA LYS A 118 -14.53 -14.61 7.17
C LYS A 118 -16.05 -14.44 7.13
N LYS A 119 -16.79 -15.54 7.07
CA LYS A 119 -18.26 -15.52 7.08
C LYS A 119 -18.80 -14.66 8.23
N LYS A 120 -19.52 -13.56 7.91
CA LYS A 120 -20.06 -12.56 8.85
C LYS A 120 -19.02 -11.73 9.64
N ALA A 121 -17.81 -11.60 9.12
CA ALA A 121 -16.79 -10.68 9.65
C ALA A 121 -16.56 -9.52 8.67
N ASP A 122 -15.84 -8.50 9.13
CA ASP A 122 -15.34 -7.44 8.28
C ASP A 122 -14.24 -7.98 7.35
N GLY A 123 -14.15 -7.43 6.14
CA GLY A 123 -13.10 -7.77 5.18
C GLY A 123 -11.73 -7.22 5.59
N GLU A 124 -10.69 -8.02 5.35
CA GLU A 124 -9.30 -7.64 5.52
C GLU A 124 -8.59 -7.60 4.15
N TYR A 125 -7.56 -6.76 4.05
CA TYR A 125 -6.78 -6.57 2.82
C TYR A 125 -5.61 -7.55 2.78
N PHE A 126 -5.40 -8.19 1.63
CA PHE A 126 -4.34 -9.16 1.41
C PHE A 126 -3.66 -8.97 0.06
N HIS A 127 -2.34 -9.01 0.04
CA HIS A 127 -1.51 -8.99 -1.16
C HIS A 127 -1.19 -10.42 -1.61
N VAL A 128 -0.79 -10.56 -2.86
CA VAL A 128 -0.22 -11.84 -3.34
C VAL A 128 0.97 -12.24 -2.44
N ASN A 129 0.97 -13.51 -2.08
CA ASN A 129 1.79 -14.18 -1.08
C ASN A 129 1.41 -14.02 0.40
N ASP A 130 0.38 -13.24 0.73
CA ASP A 130 -0.08 -13.14 2.11
C ASP A 130 -0.81 -14.40 2.57
N ASP A 131 -0.73 -14.63 3.89
CA ASP A 131 -1.47 -15.70 4.56
C ASP A 131 -2.88 -15.22 4.93
N ILE A 132 -3.87 -15.88 4.34
CA ILE A 132 -5.29 -15.60 4.51
C ILE A 132 -5.78 -16.33 5.76
N PHE A 133 -5.78 -15.60 6.88
CA PHE A 133 -6.35 -16.04 8.16
C PHE A 133 -5.80 -17.36 8.72
N GLY A 134 -4.58 -17.75 8.39
CA GLY A 134 -3.96 -19.02 8.78
C GLY A 134 -4.45 -20.24 8.00
N GLN A 135 -5.22 -20.05 6.92
CA GLN A 135 -5.94 -21.14 6.24
C GLN A 135 -5.44 -21.42 4.82
N ALA A 136 -5.00 -20.39 4.11
CA ALA A 136 -4.49 -20.49 2.74
C ALA A 136 -3.59 -19.30 2.43
N LYS A 137 -2.78 -19.40 1.38
CA LYS A 137 -1.93 -18.32 0.88
C LYS A 137 -2.52 -17.74 -0.39
N LEU A 138 -2.56 -16.42 -0.55
CA LEU A 138 -2.99 -15.81 -1.81
C LEU A 138 -1.88 -15.95 -2.85
N VAL A 139 -2.17 -16.49 -4.03
CA VAL A 139 -1.15 -16.73 -5.08
C VAL A 139 -1.38 -15.84 -6.29
N GLN A 140 -2.64 -15.67 -6.72
CA GLN A 140 -2.96 -14.81 -7.86
C GLN A 140 -4.30 -14.12 -7.64
N VAL A 141 -4.42 -12.91 -8.18
CA VAL A 141 -5.63 -12.10 -8.13
C VAL A 141 -6.07 -11.79 -9.56
N PHE A 142 -7.30 -12.15 -9.88
CA PHE A 142 -7.96 -11.86 -11.15
C PHE A 142 -9.15 -10.94 -10.92
N GLU A 143 -9.75 -10.43 -12.01
CA GLU A 143 -10.89 -9.51 -11.96
C GLU A 143 -12.15 -10.13 -11.35
N ASP A 144 -12.36 -11.43 -11.49
CA ASP A 144 -13.59 -12.13 -11.05
C ASP A 144 -13.34 -13.14 -9.92
N ARG A 145 -12.09 -13.41 -9.57
CA ARG A 145 -11.70 -14.49 -8.64
C ARG A 145 -10.30 -14.28 -8.07
N VAL A 146 -9.98 -15.02 -7.02
CA VAL A 146 -8.62 -15.14 -6.50
C VAL A 146 -8.20 -16.60 -6.39
N ILE A 147 -6.92 -16.87 -6.63
CA ILE A 147 -6.34 -18.21 -6.49
C ILE A 147 -5.61 -18.29 -5.15
N LEU A 148 -6.05 -19.24 -4.34
CA LEU A 148 -5.53 -19.53 -3.02
C LEU A 148 -4.73 -20.84 -3.07
N GLU A 149 -3.59 -20.90 -2.40
CA GLU A 149 -2.86 -22.13 -2.14
C GLU A 149 -3.13 -22.63 -0.73
N ARG A 150 -3.65 -23.85 -0.62
CA ARG A 150 -3.83 -24.55 0.65
C ARG A 150 -3.22 -25.93 0.55
N ASN A 151 -2.30 -26.26 1.45
CA ASN A 151 -1.61 -27.55 1.47
C ASN A 151 -0.99 -27.92 0.10
N ARG A 152 -0.41 -26.93 -0.60
CA ARG A 152 0.16 -27.06 -1.97
C ARG A 152 -0.86 -27.36 -3.08
N GLN A 153 -2.16 -27.24 -2.81
CA GLN A 153 -3.20 -27.29 -3.84
C GLN A 153 -3.75 -25.89 -4.08
N HIS A 154 -3.99 -25.57 -5.35
CA HIS A 154 -4.63 -24.31 -5.74
C HIS A 154 -6.14 -24.46 -5.74
N GLU A 155 -6.81 -23.46 -5.18
CA GLU A 155 -8.25 -23.39 -5.06
C GLU A 155 -8.71 -21.98 -5.46
N THR A 156 -9.83 -21.89 -6.17
CA THR A 156 -10.40 -20.63 -6.63
C THR A 156 -11.44 -20.12 -5.62
N LEU A 157 -11.28 -18.90 -5.12
CA LEU A 157 -12.33 -18.18 -4.39
C LEU A 157 -12.97 -17.15 -5.32
N ARG A 158 -14.27 -17.30 -5.58
CA ARG A 158 -15.08 -16.41 -6.41
C ARG A 158 -15.95 -15.49 -5.55
N PHE A 159 -16.48 -14.45 -6.18
CA PHE A 159 -17.56 -13.67 -5.59
C PHE A 159 -18.80 -14.54 -5.35
N GLU A 160 -19.48 -14.34 -4.22
CA GLU A 160 -20.73 -15.02 -3.91
C GLU A 160 -21.83 -14.50 -4.86
N GLU A 161 -22.33 -15.37 -5.74
CA GLU A 161 -23.49 -15.08 -6.58
C GLU A 161 -24.73 -14.96 -5.69
N ARG A 162 -25.10 -13.72 -5.34
CA ARG A 162 -26.45 -13.50 -4.80
C ARG A 162 -27.44 -13.69 -5.94
N PRO A 163 -28.47 -14.54 -5.81
CA PRO A 163 -29.55 -14.56 -6.77
C PRO A 163 -30.21 -13.18 -6.77
N SER A 164 -29.90 -12.40 -7.80
CA SER A 164 -30.52 -11.12 -8.04
C SER A 164 -31.93 -11.37 -8.60
N ASP A 165 -32.95 -11.22 -7.77
CA ASP A 165 -34.33 -10.94 -8.21
C ASP A 165 -34.41 -9.51 -8.77
N GLN A 166 -33.52 -9.19 -9.72
CA GLN A 166 -33.56 -7.97 -10.53
C GLN A 166 -33.21 -8.38 -11.95
N THR A 167 -34.27 -8.64 -12.70
CA THR A 167 -34.26 -8.95 -14.11
C THR A 167 -33.52 -7.88 -14.92
N PHE A 168 -32.24 -8.11 -15.20
CA PHE A 168 -31.57 -7.48 -16.33
C PHE A 168 -32.01 -8.23 -17.59
N VAL A 169 -33.04 -7.72 -18.26
CA VAL A 169 -33.40 -8.15 -19.61
C VAL A 169 -32.30 -7.71 -20.57
N SER A 170 -31.36 -8.60 -20.83
CA SER A 170 -30.56 -8.55 -22.06
C SER A 170 -31.51 -8.78 -23.24
N SER A 171 -31.73 -7.75 -24.04
CA SER A 171 -32.34 -7.87 -25.36
C SER A 171 -31.46 -7.15 -26.38
N GLY A 172 -30.32 -7.78 -26.67
CA GLY A 172 -29.61 -7.56 -27.92
C GLY A 172 -30.33 -8.29 -29.04
N ARG A 173 -30.96 -7.55 -29.96
CA ARG A 173 -31.15 -7.99 -31.34
C ARG A 173 -30.92 -6.81 -32.28
N MET A 174 -29.95 -7.03 -33.15
CA MET A 174 -29.54 -6.20 -34.28
C MET A 174 -30.75 -5.82 -35.14
N ASN A 175 -30.79 -4.56 -35.56
CA ASN A 175 -31.16 -4.22 -36.93
C ASN A 175 -30.31 -3.03 -37.38
N ASP A 176 -29.53 -3.31 -38.41
CA ASP A 176 -28.89 -2.38 -39.31
C ASP A 176 -29.97 -1.58 -40.03
N ASP A 177 -29.95 -0.25 -39.91
CA ASP A 177 -30.47 0.66 -40.93
C ASP A 177 -29.95 2.09 -40.69
N ILE A 178 -29.33 2.62 -41.74
CA ILE A 178 -28.70 3.93 -41.87
C ILE A 178 -29.77 5.03 -41.88
N VAL A 179 -29.75 5.98 -40.92
CA VAL A 179 -30.13 7.41 -41.12
C VAL A 179 -29.42 8.32 -40.11
N ASP A 180 -28.53 9.14 -40.64
CA ASP A 180 -28.23 10.56 -40.35
C ASP A 180 -28.49 11.16 -38.94
N GLN A 181 -27.36 11.47 -38.28
CA GLN A 181 -27.06 12.71 -37.55
C GLN A 181 -28.12 13.28 -36.59
N ARG A 182 -28.12 12.75 -35.36
CA ARG A 182 -28.36 13.52 -34.13
C ARG A 182 -27.39 13.04 -33.07
N GLU A 183 -26.68 13.96 -32.43
CA GLU A 183 -25.90 13.72 -31.22
C GLU A 183 -26.80 13.02 -30.20
N ASN A 184 -26.61 11.71 -30.08
CA ASN A 184 -27.36 10.87 -29.18
C ASN A 184 -26.60 10.87 -27.85
N ASP A 185 -26.85 11.90 -27.04
CA ASP A 185 -26.51 11.94 -25.63
C ASP A 185 -27.39 10.89 -24.91
N ASN A 186 -27.02 9.63 -25.12
CA ASN A 186 -27.59 8.45 -24.48
C ASN A 186 -26.91 8.22 -23.13
N SER A 187 -26.59 9.29 -22.40
CA SER A 187 -26.17 9.16 -21.02
C SER A 187 -27.37 8.67 -20.20
N SER A 188 -27.20 7.60 -19.43
CA SER A 188 -28.30 7.11 -18.58
C SER A 188 -28.67 8.19 -17.55
N PRO A 189 -29.90 8.22 -17.01
CA PRO A 189 -30.31 9.25 -16.05
C PRO A 189 -29.39 9.37 -14.83
N MET A 190 -28.66 8.30 -14.49
CA MET A 190 -27.65 8.30 -13.43
C MET A 190 -26.36 9.02 -13.85
N GLU A 191 -25.92 8.83 -15.10
CA GLU A 191 -24.70 9.43 -15.64
C GLU A 191 -24.83 10.96 -15.69
N GLN A 192 -25.99 11.43 -16.16
CA GLN A 192 -26.32 12.86 -16.16
C GLN A 192 -26.37 13.43 -14.74
N ALA A 193 -26.89 12.68 -13.76
CA ALA A 193 -26.93 13.13 -12.37
C ALA A 193 -25.52 13.27 -11.78
N VAL A 194 -24.62 12.35 -12.12
CA VAL A 194 -23.22 12.37 -11.65
C VAL A 194 -22.46 13.50 -12.30
N GLU A 195 -22.59 13.69 -13.61
CA GLU A 195 -21.93 14.79 -14.33
C GLU A 195 -22.40 16.16 -13.82
N ASN A 196 -23.69 16.32 -13.58
CA ASN A 196 -24.25 17.53 -12.96
C ASN A 196 -23.72 17.76 -11.53
N MET A 197 -23.51 16.69 -10.77
CA MET A 197 -22.92 16.80 -9.43
C MET A 197 -21.45 17.24 -9.51
N VAL A 198 -20.66 16.61 -10.38
CA VAL A 198 -19.22 16.90 -10.56
C VAL A 198 -19.01 18.33 -11.07
N SER A 199 -19.78 18.76 -12.08
CA SER A 199 -19.75 20.13 -12.58
C SER A 199 -20.14 21.14 -11.50
N SER A 200 -21.18 20.86 -10.70
CA SER A 200 -21.56 21.76 -9.59
C SER A 200 -20.45 21.94 -8.56
N ILE A 201 -19.69 20.88 -8.25
CA ILE A 201 -18.56 20.94 -7.31
C ILE A 201 -17.43 21.76 -7.91
N ARG A 202 -17.16 21.57 -9.21
CA ARG A 202 -16.14 22.32 -9.94
C ARG A 202 -16.44 23.81 -9.98
N ASP A 203 -17.67 24.17 -10.34
CA ASP A 203 -18.11 25.56 -10.41
C ASP A 203 -18.07 26.24 -9.05
N GLU A 204 -18.47 25.55 -8.00
CA GLU A 204 -18.42 26.06 -6.62
C GLU A 204 -16.97 26.19 -6.14
N ALA A 205 -16.10 25.23 -6.45
CA ALA A 205 -14.68 25.36 -6.16
C ALA A 205 -14.08 26.64 -6.78
N MET A 206 -14.47 26.97 -8.02
CA MET A 206 -13.94 28.12 -8.74
C MET A 206 -14.53 29.46 -8.26
N ASN A 207 -15.83 29.52 -8.00
CA ASN A 207 -16.53 30.76 -7.71
C ASN A 207 -16.68 31.06 -6.21
N ASP A 208 -16.83 30.04 -5.38
CA ASP A 208 -16.98 30.16 -3.92
C ASP A 208 -16.31 28.98 -3.18
N PRO A 209 -14.97 28.97 -3.09
CA PRO A 209 -14.24 27.87 -2.47
C PRO A 209 -14.53 27.75 -0.96
N GLN A 210 -14.92 28.84 -0.28
CA GLN A 210 -15.40 28.79 1.10
C GLN A 210 -16.77 28.09 1.18
N GLY A 211 -17.68 28.40 0.25
CA GLY A 211 -18.96 27.73 0.08
C GLY A 211 -18.80 26.23 -0.08
N LEU A 212 -17.87 25.79 -0.95
CA LEU A 212 -17.58 24.38 -1.15
C LEU A 212 -17.12 23.67 0.14
N VAL A 213 -16.16 24.25 0.87
CA VAL A 213 -15.68 23.70 2.14
C VAL A 213 -16.84 23.54 3.14
N ASN A 214 -17.69 24.55 3.25
CA ASN A 214 -18.87 24.51 4.12
C ASN A 214 -19.91 23.47 3.67
N ARG A 215 -20.18 23.38 2.36
CA ARG A 215 -21.11 22.40 1.77
C ARG A 215 -20.64 20.96 1.99
N MET A 216 -19.34 20.72 1.88
CA MET A 216 -18.71 19.44 2.20
C MET A 216 -18.68 19.15 3.70
N GLY A 217 -19.14 20.10 4.54
CA GLY A 217 -19.15 19.97 5.98
C GLY A 217 -17.76 19.95 6.59
N LEU A 218 -16.82 20.65 5.97
CA LEU A 218 -15.45 20.81 6.43
C LEU A 218 -15.29 22.15 7.18
N GLU A 219 -14.34 22.19 8.10
CA GLU A 219 -13.97 23.40 8.85
C GLU A 219 -12.45 23.63 8.72
N VAL A 220 -12.05 24.86 8.44
CA VAL A 220 -10.63 25.22 8.28
C VAL A 220 -9.92 25.15 9.64
N THR A 221 -8.77 24.52 9.66
CA THR A 221 -7.86 24.45 10.81
C THR A 221 -6.43 24.72 10.36
N ASP A 222 -5.53 25.01 11.31
CA ASP A 222 -4.12 25.26 11.01
C ASP A 222 -3.43 24.06 10.32
N ASP A 223 -3.90 22.84 10.59
CA ASP A 223 -3.31 21.59 10.09
C ASP A 223 -4.08 20.98 8.90
N GLY A 224 -5.11 21.66 8.36
CA GLY A 224 -5.93 21.17 7.25
C GLY A 224 -7.44 21.35 7.45
N TYR A 225 -8.25 20.42 6.95
CA TYR A 225 -9.72 20.48 7.03
C TYR A 225 -10.30 19.49 8.02
N ARG A 226 -10.97 20.00 9.05
CA ARG A 226 -11.68 19.16 10.03
C ARG A 226 -13.03 18.72 9.49
N VAL A 227 -13.28 17.41 9.53
CA VAL A 227 -14.55 16.79 9.15
C VAL A 227 -15.58 17.05 10.25
N THR A 228 -16.65 17.77 9.93
CA THR A 228 -17.76 18.03 10.86
C THR A 228 -18.86 16.97 10.73
N ARG A 229 -19.86 17.01 11.62
CA ARG A 229 -21.06 16.17 11.53
C ARG A 229 -21.93 16.42 10.29
N ARG A 230 -21.70 17.52 9.56
CA ARG A 230 -22.45 17.87 8.35
C ARG A 230 -21.88 17.21 7.08
N ALA A 231 -20.67 16.64 7.16
CA ALA A 231 -19.94 16.06 6.06
C ALA A 231 -20.48 14.69 5.61
N ARG A 232 -21.76 14.62 5.20
CA ARG A 232 -22.42 13.34 4.91
C ARG A 232 -21.77 12.58 3.75
N GLN A 233 -21.33 13.28 2.70
CA GLN A 233 -20.66 12.63 1.56
C GLN A 233 -19.33 12.01 2.00
N LEU A 234 -18.50 12.75 2.75
CA LEU A 234 -17.21 12.28 3.22
C LEU A 234 -17.35 11.11 4.23
N MET A 235 -18.39 11.14 5.06
CA MET A 235 -18.67 10.01 5.97
C MET A 235 -19.07 8.73 5.24
N ALA A 236 -19.75 8.85 4.09
CA ALA A 236 -20.03 7.69 3.24
C ALA A 236 -18.75 7.05 2.68
N LEU A 237 -17.66 7.83 2.57
CA LEU A 237 -16.33 7.36 2.18
C LEU A 237 -15.49 6.82 3.35
N GLY A 238 -16.07 6.71 4.55
CA GLY A 238 -15.42 6.16 5.74
C GLY A 238 -14.71 7.18 6.64
N LEU A 239 -14.78 8.48 6.31
CA LEU A 239 -14.30 9.53 7.22
C LEU A 239 -15.25 9.66 8.42
N ARG A 240 -14.73 10.15 9.55
CA ARG A 240 -15.49 10.34 10.79
C ARG A 240 -15.43 11.79 11.23
N ALA A 241 -16.48 12.23 11.92
CA ALA A 241 -16.48 13.54 12.54
C ALA A 241 -15.30 13.68 13.51
N GLY A 242 -14.55 14.77 13.38
CA GLY A 242 -13.34 15.03 14.15
C GLY A 242 -12.03 14.62 13.46
N ASP A 243 -12.10 13.87 12.35
CA ASP A 243 -10.92 13.64 11.51
C ASP A 243 -10.44 14.96 10.91
N VAL A 244 -9.13 15.09 10.69
CA VAL A 244 -8.53 16.22 9.98
C VAL A 244 -7.92 15.70 8.68
N VAL A 245 -8.40 16.20 7.54
CA VAL A 245 -7.79 15.96 6.24
C VAL A 245 -6.57 16.85 6.15
N VAL A 246 -5.40 16.23 6.03
CA VAL A 246 -4.10 16.91 6.05
C VAL A 246 -3.48 17.00 4.65
N ALA A 247 -3.83 16.06 3.77
CA ALA A 247 -3.41 16.07 2.37
C ALA A 247 -4.41 15.38 1.45
N VAL A 248 -4.43 15.79 0.18
CA VAL A 248 -5.17 15.17 -0.91
C VAL A 248 -4.23 14.99 -2.11
N ASN A 249 -4.13 13.77 -2.64
CA ASN A 249 -3.20 13.39 -3.71
C ASN A 249 -1.76 13.89 -3.44
N ASP A 250 -1.24 13.60 -2.23
CA ASP A 250 0.09 14.00 -1.74
C ASP A 250 0.33 15.52 -1.59
N ASN A 251 -0.67 16.34 -1.85
CA ASN A 251 -0.59 17.78 -1.68
C ASN A 251 -1.25 18.18 -0.35
N PRO A 252 -0.55 18.94 0.52
CA PRO A 252 -1.11 19.39 1.78
C PRO A 252 -2.29 20.33 1.55
N VAL A 253 -3.27 20.26 2.43
CA VAL A 253 -4.50 21.07 2.34
C VAL A 253 -4.66 21.97 3.56
N GLY A 254 -5.62 22.88 3.51
CA GLY A 254 -5.93 23.84 4.59
C GLY A 254 -5.81 25.30 4.15
N ASN A 255 -5.35 25.54 2.91
CA ASN A 255 -5.33 26.86 2.30
C ASN A 255 -6.34 26.91 1.16
N ILE A 256 -7.51 27.45 1.45
CA ILE A 256 -8.65 27.50 0.53
C ILE A 256 -8.31 28.10 -0.84
N SER A 257 -7.41 29.10 -0.90
CA SER A 257 -7.00 29.71 -2.16
C SER A 257 -6.11 28.80 -3.01
N GLN A 258 -5.27 27.97 -2.38
CA GLN A 258 -4.40 27.02 -3.07
C GLN A 258 -5.15 25.75 -3.47
N ASP A 259 -6.03 25.28 -2.58
CA ASP A 259 -6.74 24.01 -2.69
C ASP A 259 -7.78 24.02 -3.83
N GLN A 260 -8.23 25.20 -4.27
CA GLN A 260 -9.10 25.37 -5.44
C GLN A 260 -8.56 24.66 -6.69
N SER A 261 -7.26 24.81 -6.95
CA SER A 261 -6.61 24.20 -8.13
C SER A 261 -6.49 22.68 -8.05
N MET A 262 -6.63 22.11 -6.85
CA MET A 262 -6.51 20.68 -6.61
C MET A 262 -7.81 19.94 -6.91
N VAL A 263 -8.96 20.61 -6.80
CA VAL A 263 -10.27 20.03 -7.15
C VAL A 263 -10.30 19.57 -8.61
N ASP A 264 -9.81 20.40 -9.53
CA ASP A 264 -9.70 20.06 -10.94
C ASP A 264 -8.84 18.83 -11.19
N GLN A 265 -7.71 18.73 -10.47
CA GLN A 265 -6.77 17.61 -10.61
C GLN A 265 -7.38 16.31 -10.10
N VAL A 266 -8.12 16.38 -8.99
CA VAL A 266 -8.83 15.24 -8.40
C VAL A 266 -9.93 14.76 -9.35
N ILE A 267 -10.73 15.68 -9.91
CA ILE A 267 -11.79 15.34 -10.86
C ILE A 267 -11.20 14.74 -12.15
N ALA A 268 -10.14 15.35 -12.69
CA ALA A 268 -9.51 14.91 -13.94
C ALA A 268 -8.77 13.57 -13.79
N GLY A 269 -8.09 13.37 -12.65
CA GLY A 269 -7.42 12.11 -12.34
C GLY A 269 -8.42 10.99 -12.03
N GLY A 270 -9.59 11.36 -11.51
CA GLY A 270 -10.73 10.50 -11.20
C GLY A 270 -10.45 9.41 -10.18
N ASP A 271 -9.37 9.53 -9.43
CA ASP A 271 -9.04 8.79 -8.22
C ASP A 271 -8.55 9.81 -7.19
N VAL A 272 -8.91 9.58 -5.92
CA VAL A 272 -8.56 10.46 -4.81
C VAL A 272 -7.89 9.67 -3.70
N LYS A 273 -6.70 10.12 -3.32
CA LYS A 273 -5.93 9.68 -2.16
C LYS A 273 -6.07 10.74 -1.08
N ILE A 274 -6.69 10.40 0.04
CA ILE A 274 -6.95 11.33 1.15
C ILE A 274 -6.12 10.89 2.34
N GLU A 275 -5.18 11.72 2.79
CA GLU A 275 -4.47 11.51 4.04
C GLU A 275 -5.24 12.19 5.18
N ILE A 276 -5.55 11.41 6.22
CA ILE A 276 -6.31 11.88 7.38
C ILE A 276 -5.60 11.61 8.69
N GLN A 277 -5.80 12.52 9.64
CA GLN A 277 -5.39 12.40 11.03
C GLN A 277 -6.61 12.19 11.93
N ARG A 278 -6.62 11.07 12.65
CA ARG A 278 -7.64 10.72 13.65
C ARG A 278 -6.97 10.61 15.02
N GLY A 279 -7.14 11.65 15.83
CA GLY A 279 -6.42 11.78 17.10
C GLY A 279 -4.91 11.87 16.85
N SER A 280 -4.15 10.87 17.32
CA SER A 280 -2.69 10.77 17.11
C SER A 280 -2.28 9.91 15.92
N ARG A 281 -3.23 9.29 15.20
CA ARG A 281 -2.94 8.35 14.10
C ARG A 281 -3.14 9.04 12.75
N ARG A 282 -2.19 8.86 11.83
CA ARG A 282 -2.32 9.23 10.40
C ARG A 282 -2.48 7.98 9.55
N PHE A 283 -3.36 8.03 8.56
CA PHE A 283 -3.55 6.97 7.58
C PHE A 283 -4.18 7.53 6.31
N THR A 284 -4.17 6.73 5.25
CA THR A 284 -4.63 7.13 3.91
C THR A 284 -5.85 6.33 3.49
N ILE A 285 -6.78 6.97 2.79
CA ILE A 285 -7.94 6.36 2.15
C ILE A 285 -7.87 6.61 0.65
N TYR A 286 -8.21 5.59 -0.15
CA TYR A 286 -8.28 5.68 -1.61
C TYR A 286 -9.73 5.55 -2.06
N HIS A 287 -10.15 6.36 -3.03
CA HIS A 287 -11.48 6.28 -3.63
C HIS A 287 -11.47 6.66 -5.11
N SER A 288 -12.23 5.95 -5.93
CA SER A 288 -12.41 6.26 -7.35
C SER A 288 -13.62 7.19 -7.54
N ILE A 289 -13.47 8.23 -8.34
CA ILE A 289 -14.60 9.08 -8.75
C ILE A 289 -15.22 8.45 -10.00
N PRO A 290 -16.51 8.09 -9.96
CA PRO A 290 -17.16 7.48 -11.12
C PRO A 290 -17.16 8.43 -12.31
N ARG A 291 -16.82 7.89 -13.48
CA ARG A 291 -16.80 8.57 -14.79
C ARG A 291 -17.78 7.84 -15.67
N PHE A 292 -18.57 8.58 -16.44
CA PHE A 292 -19.57 8.05 -17.34
C PHE A 292 -19.41 8.70 -18.72
#